data_AF-A0A0F9NIH9-F1
#
_entry.id   AF-A0A0F9NIH9-F1
#
_cell.length_a   1.000
_cell.length_b   1.000
_cell.length_c   1.000
_cell.angle_alpha   90.00
_cell.angle_beta   90.00
_cell.angle_gamma   90.00
#
_symmetry.space_group_name_H-M   'P 1'
#
loop_
_entity.id
_entity.type
_entity.pdbx_description
1 polymer ?
#
loop_
_entity_poly.entity_id
_entity_poly.type
_entity_poly.pdbx_seq_one_letter_code
_entity_poly.pdbx_strand_id
1 'polypeptide(L)'
;VLKKGECAVAPPGGEYGVIDGNSNIDVSGFDHYMALPDLNVFANSGFPFTKYADLQQTLVLIDEVPSPKALSVLFNLTGHFGAITGYPAHRISVAHLNEDANLDDKDILVIAKPNSIANNLDEDAQTNILLDNNQRAIKQAIYNGAYDEQTTDKVEVSIKSSGDMAVITGFQSPFDSERSIVSLSATSQKAFTLLDDALMSSEALAQIKGSAVVINSQGIKTIKTDEQYFVGHIPVHTLIWFHLSDHPFVLALLSILTLLLISFIIWRLLQALTYKRLAEGDK
;
A
#
# COMPACT_ATOMS: atom_id res chain seq x y z
N VAL A 1 41.48 -10.62 -40.32
CA VAL A 1 41.57 -9.45 -39.40
C VAL A 1 40.29 -9.38 -38.60
N LEU A 2 40.30 -9.86 -37.35
CA LEU A 2 39.14 -9.85 -36.46
C LEU A 2 38.91 -8.41 -35.97
N LYS A 3 37.77 -7.80 -36.34
CA LYS A 3 37.35 -6.50 -35.81
C LYS A 3 36.93 -6.68 -34.34
N LYS A 4 37.72 -6.15 -33.41
CA LYS A 4 37.37 -6.02 -32.00
C LYS A 4 36.32 -4.90 -31.85
N GLY A 5 35.15 -5.24 -31.31
CA GLY A 5 34.13 -4.28 -30.89
C GLY A 5 34.52 -3.56 -29.58
N GLU A 6 33.90 -2.41 -29.32
CA GLU A 6 34.32 -1.36 -28.36
C GLU A 6 34.28 -1.71 -26.85
N CYS A 7 34.18 -2.99 -26.47
CA CYS A 7 34.36 -3.43 -25.08
C CYS A 7 35.52 -4.40 -24.97
N ALA A 8 36.74 -3.91 -25.12
CA ALA A 8 37.96 -4.67 -24.87
C ALA A 8 38.87 -3.93 -23.88
N VAL A 9 38.38 -3.76 -22.66
CA VAL A 9 39.25 -3.45 -21.52
C VAL A 9 39.20 -4.65 -20.60
N ALA A 10 39.96 -5.69 -20.95
CA ALA A 10 40.35 -6.69 -19.97
C ALA A 10 41.33 -5.99 -19.01
N PRO A 11 41.04 -5.92 -17.69
CA PRO A 11 41.97 -5.32 -16.73
C PRO A 11 43.33 -6.04 -16.78
N PRO A 12 44.46 -5.32 -16.66
CA PRO A 12 45.76 -5.94 -16.63
C PRO A 12 45.99 -6.56 -15.24
N GLY A 13 45.64 -7.85 -15.09
CA GLY A 13 45.91 -8.61 -13.85
C GLY A 13 44.80 -9.62 -13.54
N GLY A 14 45.18 -10.88 -13.33
CA GLY A 14 44.32 -12.07 -13.15
C GLY A 14 43.48 -12.13 -11.86
N GLU A 15 42.95 -10.99 -11.42
CA GLU A 15 41.96 -10.93 -10.37
C GLU A 15 40.57 -10.97 -11.01
N TYR A 16 39.84 -12.06 -10.78
CA TYR A 16 38.45 -12.21 -11.17
C TYR A 16 37.62 -12.41 -9.90
N GLY A 17 36.58 -11.61 -9.73
CA GLY A 17 35.58 -11.81 -8.68
C GLY A 17 34.64 -12.94 -9.09
N VAL A 18 34.41 -13.90 -8.21
CA VAL A 18 33.40 -14.96 -8.39
C VAL A 18 32.42 -14.86 -7.24
N ILE A 19 31.12 -14.93 -7.56
CA ILE A 19 30.07 -15.19 -6.59
C ILE A 19 29.98 -16.70 -6.47
N ASP A 20 30.28 -17.25 -5.29
CA ASP A 20 30.19 -18.69 -5.06
C ASP A 20 28.75 -19.18 -5.28
N GLY A 21 28.57 -20.35 -5.89
CA GLY A 21 27.24 -20.88 -6.18
C GLY A 21 26.40 -21.21 -4.94
N ASN A 22 27.03 -21.31 -3.76
CA ASN A 22 26.36 -21.47 -2.48
C ASN A 22 26.11 -20.13 -1.75
N SER A 23 26.49 -19.00 -2.36
CA SER A 23 26.13 -17.68 -1.84
C SER A 23 24.61 -17.57 -1.81
N ASN A 24 24.07 -17.31 -0.63
CA ASN A 24 22.64 -17.13 -0.41
C ASN A 24 22.40 -15.82 0.35
N ILE A 25 21.26 -15.21 0.09
CA ILE A 25 20.72 -14.10 0.87
C ILE A 25 19.48 -14.65 1.54
N ASP A 26 19.51 -14.78 2.86
CA ASP A 26 18.35 -15.21 3.65
C ASP A 26 17.59 -13.99 4.16
N VAL A 27 16.34 -13.86 3.71
CA VAL A 27 15.40 -12.82 4.14
C VAL A 27 14.22 -13.37 4.94
N SER A 28 14.26 -14.66 5.33
CA SER A 28 13.16 -15.32 6.04
C SER A 28 12.92 -14.76 7.45
N GLY A 29 13.95 -14.17 8.07
CA GLY A 29 13.88 -13.62 9.43
C GLY A 29 13.44 -12.17 9.53
N PHE A 30 13.08 -11.51 8.42
CA PHE A 30 12.60 -10.12 8.48
C PHE A 30 11.13 -10.07 8.90
N ASP A 31 10.84 -9.19 9.86
CA ASP A 31 9.47 -8.84 10.20
C ASP A 31 8.84 -8.05 9.05
N HIS A 32 7.56 -8.32 8.76
CA HIS A 32 6.83 -7.66 7.69
C HIS A 32 5.79 -6.74 8.33
N TYR A 33 5.97 -5.43 8.21
CA TYR A 33 5.02 -4.46 8.74
C TYR A 33 5.02 -3.21 7.88
N MET A 34 3.85 -2.85 7.36
CA MET A 34 3.72 -1.75 6.41
C MET A 34 2.50 -0.90 6.70
N ALA A 35 2.67 0.42 6.64
CA ALA A 35 1.58 1.38 6.66
C ALA A 35 0.91 1.46 5.27
N LEU A 36 -0.40 1.33 5.25
CA LEU A 36 -1.27 1.44 4.08
C LEU A 36 -2.43 2.38 4.41
N PRO A 37 -3.15 2.96 3.43
CA PRO A 37 -2.93 2.81 2.00
C PRO A 37 -1.74 3.64 1.51
N ASP A 38 -0.90 3.03 0.69
CA ASP A 38 0.13 3.72 -0.09
C ASP A 38 0.17 3.19 -1.52
N LEU A 39 -0.44 3.95 -2.44
CA LEU A 39 -0.51 3.63 -3.86
C LEU A 39 0.86 3.65 -4.54
N ASN A 40 1.89 4.25 -3.93
CA ASN A 40 3.26 4.14 -4.44
C ASN A 40 3.73 2.68 -4.44
N VAL A 41 3.37 1.95 -3.38
CA VAL A 41 3.76 0.54 -3.22
C VAL A 41 2.98 -0.31 -4.21
N PHE A 42 1.67 -0.10 -4.31
CA PHE A 42 0.83 -0.76 -5.31
C PHE A 42 1.35 -0.54 -6.73
N ALA A 43 1.65 0.70 -7.11
CA ALA A 43 2.03 1.04 -8.47
C ALA A 43 3.43 0.52 -8.84
N ASN A 44 4.38 0.51 -7.91
CA ASN A 44 5.77 0.12 -8.20
C ASN A 44 6.08 -1.36 -7.95
N SER A 45 5.38 -2.03 -7.02
CA SER A 45 5.66 -3.42 -6.66
C SER A 45 4.44 -4.34 -6.72
N GLY A 46 3.25 -3.82 -7.02
CA GLY A 46 2.02 -4.62 -7.06
C GLY A 46 1.54 -5.08 -5.69
N PHE A 47 2.13 -4.60 -4.60
CA PHE A 47 1.68 -4.93 -3.24
C PHE A 47 0.30 -4.30 -2.97
N PRO A 48 -0.63 -4.99 -2.29
CA PRO A 48 -0.46 -6.28 -1.60
C PRO A 48 -0.64 -7.53 -2.46
N PHE A 49 -1.06 -7.39 -3.72
CA PHE A 49 -1.38 -8.52 -4.60
C PHE A 49 -0.19 -9.42 -4.90
N THR A 50 1.03 -8.87 -4.91
CA THR A 50 2.28 -9.59 -5.17
C THR A 50 2.92 -10.23 -3.93
N LYS A 51 2.21 -10.29 -2.78
CA LYS A 51 2.68 -11.00 -1.57
C LYS A 51 3.01 -12.47 -1.87
N TYR A 52 2.18 -13.12 -2.69
CA TYR A 52 2.42 -14.46 -3.19
C TYR A 52 2.65 -14.41 -4.70
N ALA A 53 3.67 -15.12 -5.17
CA ALA A 53 4.12 -15.02 -6.56
C ALA A 53 3.05 -15.44 -7.59
N ASP A 54 2.12 -16.31 -7.20
CA ASP A 54 1.01 -16.81 -8.02
C ASP A 54 -0.29 -16.00 -7.89
N LEU A 55 -0.28 -14.94 -7.06
CA LEU A 55 -1.41 -14.07 -6.73
C LEU A 55 -2.61 -14.84 -6.15
N GLN A 56 -2.37 -15.95 -5.42
CA GLN A 56 -3.43 -16.80 -4.87
C GLN A 56 -4.42 -16.09 -3.91
N GLN A 57 -4.02 -14.96 -3.33
CA GLN A 57 -4.85 -14.17 -2.41
C GLN A 57 -5.49 -12.94 -3.08
N THR A 58 -5.50 -12.90 -4.41
CA THR A 58 -6.12 -11.80 -5.16
C THR A 58 -7.51 -12.19 -5.63
N LEU A 59 -8.48 -11.32 -5.36
CA LEU A 59 -9.81 -11.32 -5.98
C LEU A 59 -9.95 -10.08 -6.86
N VAL A 60 -10.32 -10.27 -8.12
CA VAL A 60 -10.64 -9.19 -9.04
C VAL A 60 -12.16 -9.08 -9.15
N LEU A 61 -12.71 -7.91 -8.82
CA LEU A 61 -14.11 -7.58 -9.07
C LEU A 61 -14.21 -6.67 -10.29
N ILE A 62 -15.02 -7.07 -11.27
CA ILE A 62 -15.18 -6.32 -12.52
C ILE A 62 -16.66 -6.08 -12.83
N ASP A 63 -16.96 -5.07 -13.66
CA ASP A 63 -18.31 -4.82 -14.18
C ASP A 63 -18.93 -6.11 -14.76
N GLU A 64 -20.26 -6.29 -14.65
CA GLU A 64 -20.99 -7.40 -15.31
C GLU A 64 -20.75 -7.45 -16.81
N VAL A 65 -20.69 -6.27 -17.44
CA VAL A 65 -20.38 -6.11 -18.86
C VAL A 65 -19.11 -5.27 -18.97
N PRO A 66 -17.92 -5.89 -18.79
CA PRO A 66 -16.66 -5.16 -18.76
C PRO A 66 -16.33 -4.65 -20.16
N SER A 67 -15.78 -3.44 -20.21
CA SER A 67 -15.33 -2.89 -21.48
C SER A 67 -14.02 -3.55 -21.93
N PRO A 68 -13.71 -3.58 -23.24
CA PRO A 68 -12.45 -4.16 -23.70
C PRO A 68 -11.20 -3.51 -23.09
N LYS A 69 -11.27 -2.23 -22.71
CA LYS A 69 -10.12 -1.54 -22.09
C LYS A 69 -10.03 -1.80 -20.59
N ALA A 70 -11.15 -2.01 -19.90
CA ALA A 70 -11.14 -2.52 -18.52
C ALA A 70 -10.47 -3.91 -18.47
N LEU A 71 -10.80 -4.80 -19.41
CA LEU A 71 -10.10 -6.09 -19.55
C LEU A 71 -8.62 -5.93 -19.91
N SER A 72 -8.28 -4.96 -20.77
CA SER A 72 -6.88 -4.68 -21.08
C SER A 72 -6.09 -4.26 -19.84
N VAL A 73 -6.66 -3.39 -19.00
CA VAL A 73 -6.07 -2.99 -17.72
C VAL A 73 -5.83 -4.21 -16.83
N LEU A 74 -6.83 -5.10 -16.70
CA LEU A 74 -6.69 -6.33 -15.93
C LEU A 74 -5.53 -7.21 -16.45
N PHE A 75 -5.47 -7.48 -17.75
CA PHE A 75 -4.42 -8.32 -18.32
C PHE A 75 -3.04 -7.69 -18.23
N ASN A 76 -2.93 -6.37 -18.46
CA ASN A 76 -1.66 -5.68 -18.33
C ASN A 76 -1.18 -5.65 -16.88
N LEU A 77 -2.07 -5.40 -15.91
CA LEU A 77 -1.72 -5.44 -14.48
C LEU A 77 -1.30 -6.83 -14.02
N THR A 78 -2.05 -7.87 -14.37
CA THR A 78 -1.69 -9.24 -13.99
C THR A 78 -0.40 -9.70 -14.67
N GLY A 79 -0.16 -9.29 -15.91
CA GLY A 79 1.11 -9.48 -16.61
C GLY A 79 2.27 -8.72 -15.93
N HIS A 80 2.03 -7.48 -15.51
CA HIS A 80 3.00 -6.66 -14.80
C HIS A 80 3.35 -7.26 -13.43
N PHE A 81 2.34 -7.70 -12.66
CA PHE A 81 2.54 -8.40 -11.40
C PHE A 81 3.32 -9.70 -11.59
N GLY A 82 3.02 -10.48 -12.64
CA GLY A 82 3.80 -11.67 -12.96
C GLY A 82 5.25 -11.36 -13.35
N ALA A 83 5.51 -10.21 -14.00
CA ALA A 83 6.85 -9.75 -14.29
C ALA A 83 7.61 -9.32 -13.02
N ILE A 84 6.90 -8.72 -12.04
CA ILE A 84 7.47 -8.37 -10.73
C ILE A 84 7.82 -9.61 -9.92
N THR A 85 6.92 -10.58 -9.84
CA THR A 85 7.11 -11.79 -9.02
C THR A 85 7.96 -12.85 -9.72
N GLY A 86 8.15 -12.74 -11.04
CA GLY A 86 8.79 -13.77 -11.86
C GLY A 86 7.95 -15.04 -12.04
N TYR A 87 6.65 -14.99 -11.72
CA TYR A 87 5.77 -16.16 -11.74
C TYR A 87 4.35 -15.79 -12.25
N PRO A 88 3.68 -16.65 -13.05
CA PRO A 88 2.39 -16.31 -13.63
C PRO A 88 1.24 -16.24 -12.60
N ALA A 89 0.41 -15.21 -12.75
CA ALA A 89 -0.79 -14.92 -11.97
C ALA A 89 -1.96 -15.88 -12.28
N HIS A 90 -1.76 -17.18 -12.06
CA HIS A 90 -2.71 -18.23 -12.45
C HIS A 90 -3.70 -18.61 -11.34
N ARG A 91 -3.56 -18.08 -10.12
CA ARG A 91 -4.44 -18.37 -8.96
C ARG A 91 -5.28 -17.18 -8.50
N ILE A 92 -5.41 -16.18 -9.38
CA ILE A 92 -6.36 -15.08 -9.17
C ILE A 92 -7.80 -15.60 -9.30
N SER A 93 -8.69 -15.07 -8.46
CA SER A 93 -10.13 -15.23 -8.63
C SER A 93 -10.68 -14.00 -9.34
N VAL A 94 -11.59 -14.17 -10.29
CA VAL A 94 -12.28 -13.07 -10.97
C VAL A 94 -13.77 -13.29 -10.81
N ALA A 95 -14.49 -12.27 -10.35
CA ALA A 95 -15.93 -12.29 -10.18
C ALA A 95 -16.54 -10.97 -10.66
N HIS A 96 -17.82 -10.99 -10.97
CA HIS A 96 -18.55 -9.76 -11.27
C HIS A 96 -18.96 -9.03 -9.97
N LEU A 97 -19.19 -7.72 -10.05
CA LEU A 97 -19.55 -6.89 -8.89
C LEU A 97 -20.80 -7.38 -8.12
N ASN A 98 -21.71 -8.14 -8.73
CA ASN A 98 -22.95 -8.61 -8.08
C ASN A 98 -23.00 -10.13 -7.94
N GLU A 99 -21.85 -10.77 -8.14
CA GLU A 99 -21.72 -12.20 -7.95
C GLU A 99 -21.29 -12.47 -6.50
N ASP A 100 -21.82 -13.54 -5.91
CA ASP A 100 -21.36 -14.02 -4.62
C ASP A 100 -19.92 -14.54 -4.75
N ALA A 101 -18.97 -13.72 -4.31
CA ALA A 101 -17.55 -14.04 -4.29
C ALA A 101 -17.07 -14.27 -2.86
N ASN A 102 -16.07 -15.14 -2.70
CA ASN A 102 -15.40 -15.28 -1.40
C ASN A 102 -14.47 -14.07 -1.17
N LEU A 103 -14.86 -13.21 -0.22
CA LEU A 103 -14.14 -11.98 0.16
C LEU A 103 -13.14 -12.22 1.31
N ASP A 104 -13.21 -13.37 1.99
CA ASP A 104 -12.39 -13.70 3.14
C ASP A 104 -10.93 -13.99 2.71
N ASP A 105 -9.97 -13.45 3.46
CA ASP A 105 -8.52 -13.63 3.22
C ASP A 105 -8.07 -13.20 1.81
N LYS A 106 -8.78 -12.25 1.18
CA LYS A 106 -8.48 -11.74 -0.16
C LYS A 106 -8.16 -10.26 -0.17
N ASP A 107 -7.08 -9.90 -0.86
CA ASP A 107 -6.84 -8.56 -1.33
C ASP A 107 -7.67 -8.34 -2.61
N ILE A 108 -8.45 -7.26 -2.65
CA ILE A 108 -9.49 -7.07 -3.68
C ILE A 108 -9.08 -5.96 -4.65
N LEU A 109 -9.01 -6.31 -5.93
CA LEU A 109 -8.79 -5.37 -7.02
C LEU A 109 -10.11 -5.10 -7.74
N VAL A 110 -10.64 -3.89 -7.63
CA VAL A 110 -11.88 -3.51 -8.31
C VAL A 110 -11.54 -2.80 -9.61
N ILE A 111 -12.11 -3.22 -10.74
CA ILE A 111 -11.95 -2.57 -12.06
C ILE A 111 -13.34 -2.31 -12.64
N ALA A 112 -13.84 -1.09 -12.49
CA ALA A 112 -15.23 -0.81 -12.80
C ALA A 112 -15.50 0.62 -13.23
N LYS A 113 -16.68 0.87 -13.82
CA LYS A 113 -17.16 2.24 -13.98
C LYS A 113 -17.74 2.76 -12.66
N PRO A 114 -17.57 4.05 -12.33
CA PRO A 114 -18.14 4.64 -11.10
C PRO A 114 -19.66 4.43 -10.94
N ASN A 115 -20.41 4.40 -12.04
CA ASN A 115 -21.86 4.22 -11.99
C ASN A 115 -22.29 2.76 -11.77
N SER A 116 -21.45 1.78 -12.15
CA SER A 116 -21.73 0.36 -11.88
C SER A 116 -21.60 0.05 -10.40
N ILE A 117 -20.71 0.75 -9.71
CA ILE A 117 -20.51 0.68 -8.25
C ILE A 117 -21.75 1.21 -7.50
N ALA A 118 -22.54 2.11 -8.11
CA ALA A 118 -23.64 2.81 -7.45
C ALA A 118 -25.04 2.19 -7.65
N ASN A 119 -25.24 1.35 -8.68
CA ASN A 119 -26.58 0.98 -9.15
C ASN A 119 -27.01 -0.47 -8.86
N ASN A 120 -26.18 -1.25 -8.17
CA ASN A 120 -26.34 -2.69 -8.10
C ASN A 120 -26.07 -3.18 -6.68
N LEU A 121 -26.91 -2.70 -5.76
CA LEU A 121 -26.84 -3.02 -4.34
C LEU A 121 -28.01 -3.95 -4.05
N ASP A 122 -27.77 -5.25 -4.12
CA ASP A 122 -28.57 -6.18 -3.33
C ASP A 122 -28.30 -5.87 -1.85
N GLU A 123 -29.34 -5.50 -1.10
CA GLU A 123 -29.22 -5.01 0.29
C GLU A 123 -28.54 -6.02 1.24
N ASP A 124 -28.59 -7.32 0.90
CA ASP A 124 -28.08 -8.41 1.73
C ASP A 124 -26.66 -8.91 1.34
N ALA A 125 -26.08 -8.40 0.25
CA ALA A 125 -24.77 -8.86 -0.22
C ALA A 125 -23.61 -8.14 0.51
N GLN A 126 -22.61 -8.88 0.99
CA GLN A 126 -21.38 -8.32 1.58
C GLN A 126 -20.70 -7.32 0.62
N THR A 127 -20.85 -7.54 -0.68
CA THR A 127 -20.36 -6.66 -1.74
C THR A 127 -20.91 -5.23 -1.65
N ASN A 128 -22.11 -5.02 -1.10
CA ASN A 128 -22.69 -3.68 -0.91
C ASN A 128 -21.81 -2.79 -0.01
N ILE A 129 -21.28 -3.33 1.09
CA ILE A 129 -20.37 -2.61 2.01
C ILE A 129 -19.09 -2.20 1.26
N LEU A 130 -18.57 -3.07 0.38
CA LEU A 130 -17.40 -2.78 -0.44
C LEU A 130 -17.71 -1.67 -1.46
N LEU A 131 -18.83 -1.77 -2.18
CA LEU A 131 -19.25 -0.79 -3.19
C LEU A 131 -19.49 0.59 -2.58
N ASP A 132 -20.16 0.65 -1.42
CA ASP A 132 -20.44 1.89 -0.69
C ASP A 132 -19.14 2.55 -0.16
N ASN A 133 -18.24 1.76 0.44
CA ASN A 133 -16.91 2.25 0.84
C ASN A 133 -16.09 2.73 -0.37
N ASN A 134 -16.13 2.00 -1.48
CA ASN A 134 -15.45 2.37 -2.71
C ASN A 134 -16.01 3.69 -3.29
N GLN A 135 -17.33 3.82 -3.34
CA GLN A 135 -17.99 5.04 -3.81
C GLN A 135 -17.64 6.24 -2.90
N ARG A 136 -17.60 6.05 -1.58
CA ARG A 136 -17.09 7.06 -0.64
C ARG A 136 -15.65 7.43 -0.93
N ALA A 137 -14.76 6.44 -1.07
CA ALA A 137 -13.34 6.67 -1.33
C ALA A 137 -13.13 7.43 -2.66
N ILE A 138 -13.85 7.07 -3.73
CA ILE A 138 -13.81 7.77 -5.02
C ILE A 138 -14.33 9.19 -4.87
N LYS A 139 -15.49 9.39 -4.21
CA LYS A 139 -16.05 10.73 -3.99
C LYS A 139 -15.08 11.60 -3.22
N GLN A 140 -14.49 11.09 -2.14
CA GLN A 140 -13.51 11.80 -1.32
C GLN A 140 -12.22 12.09 -2.10
N ALA A 141 -11.75 11.16 -2.93
CA ALA A 141 -10.58 11.36 -3.80
C ALA A 141 -10.81 12.45 -4.84
N ILE A 142 -11.96 12.43 -5.53
CA ILE A 142 -12.34 13.46 -6.49
C ILE A 142 -12.52 14.80 -5.77
N TYR A 143 -13.12 14.77 -4.59
CA TYR A 143 -13.37 15.95 -3.79
C TYR A 143 -12.08 16.61 -3.30
N ASN A 144 -11.21 15.90 -2.58
CA ASN A 144 -9.89 16.39 -2.15
C ASN A 144 -8.97 16.68 -3.34
N GLY A 145 -9.17 15.97 -4.45
CA GLY A 145 -8.52 16.20 -5.73
C GLY A 145 -9.05 17.45 -6.46
N ALA A 146 -10.24 17.95 -6.16
CA ALA A 146 -10.82 19.11 -6.83
C ALA A 146 -10.83 20.37 -5.94
N TYR A 147 -10.98 20.23 -4.61
CA TYR A 147 -11.16 21.33 -3.66
C TYR A 147 -10.55 20.99 -2.29
N ASP A 148 -9.88 21.98 -1.70
CA ASP A 148 -9.15 21.89 -0.43
C ASP A 148 -10.04 22.13 0.82
N GLU A 149 -11.36 22.30 0.70
CA GLU A 149 -12.21 22.64 1.87
C GLU A 149 -13.65 22.13 1.83
N GLN A 150 -14.05 21.63 3.01
CA GLN A 150 -15.29 20.96 3.48
C GLN A 150 -16.62 21.38 2.79
N THR A 151 -17.27 20.48 2.04
CA THR A 151 -18.72 20.40 1.72
C THR A 151 -19.03 19.29 0.68
N THR A 152 -19.86 18.32 1.06
CA THR A 152 -20.10 17.04 0.37
C THR A 152 -21.15 17.08 -0.76
N ASP A 153 -21.99 18.12 -0.82
CA ASP A 153 -23.22 18.11 -1.65
C ASP A 153 -23.02 18.49 -3.13
N LYS A 154 -21.81 18.92 -3.55
CA LYS A 154 -21.53 19.38 -4.93
C LYS A 154 -20.83 18.34 -5.82
N VAL A 155 -20.52 17.15 -5.30
CA VAL A 155 -19.65 16.16 -5.97
C VAL A 155 -20.35 15.44 -7.14
N GLU A 156 -21.67 15.26 -7.08
CA GLU A 156 -22.43 14.54 -8.11
C GLU A 156 -22.46 15.27 -9.47
N VAL A 157 -22.34 16.60 -9.46
CA VAL A 157 -22.33 17.46 -10.65
C VAL A 157 -20.94 17.51 -11.32
N SER A 158 -19.86 17.30 -10.55
CA SER A 158 -18.47 17.29 -11.04
C SER A 158 -18.14 16.04 -11.88
N ILE A 159 -18.68 14.88 -11.50
CA ILE A 159 -18.43 13.60 -12.19
C ILE A 159 -19.03 13.59 -13.61
N LYS A 160 -20.17 14.27 -13.83
CA LYS A 160 -20.77 14.43 -15.16
C LYS A 160 -20.09 15.49 -16.03
N SER A 161 -19.35 16.43 -15.44
CA SER A 161 -18.80 17.61 -16.13
C SER A 161 -17.29 17.53 -16.43
N SER A 162 -16.56 16.55 -15.88
CA SER A 162 -15.09 16.50 -15.93
C SER A 162 -14.47 15.68 -17.08
N GLY A 163 -15.28 15.12 -17.98
CA GLY A 163 -14.77 14.38 -19.15
C GLY A 163 -14.17 13.00 -18.84
N ASP A 164 -13.16 12.60 -19.62
CA ASP A 164 -12.43 11.34 -19.44
C ASP A 164 -11.57 11.40 -18.17
N MET A 165 -11.99 10.71 -17.11
CA MET A 165 -11.33 10.69 -15.81
C MET A 165 -11.23 9.26 -15.29
N ALA A 166 -10.08 8.94 -14.71
CA ALA A 166 -9.85 7.72 -13.96
C ALA A 166 -9.42 8.04 -12.53
N VAL A 167 -9.73 7.15 -11.60
CA VAL A 167 -9.43 7.29 -10.18
C VAL A 167 -8.89 5.96 -9.68
N ILE A 168 -7.78 6.02 -8.96
CA ILE A 168 -7.21 4.90 -8.21
C ILE A 168 -7.44 5.21 -6.73
N THR A 169 -8.03 4.30 -5.98
CA THR A 169 -8.19 4.43 -4.52
C THR A 169 -7.70 3.17 -3.82
N GLY A 170 -7.04 3.34 -2.69
CA GLY A 170 -6.61 2.26 -1.80
C GLY A 170 -7.20 2.47 -0.41
N PHE A 171 -7.75 1.41 0.18
CA PHE A 171 -8.31 1.44 1.54
C PHE A 171 -8.32 0.04 2.17
N GLN A 172 -8.56 -0.04 3.48
CA GLN A 172 -8.59 -1.31 4.22
C GLN A 172 -9.84 -2.13 3.86
N SER A 173 -9.70 -3.45 3.77
CA SER A 173 -10.86 -4.33 3.60
C SER A 173 -11.71 -4.33 4.87
N PRO A 174 -13.05 -4.18 4.75
CA PRO A 174 -13.95 -4.31 5.90
C PRO A 174 -14.15 -5.78 6.32
N PHE A 175 -13.70 -6.73 5.50
CA PHE A 175 -13.87 -8.17 5.74
C PHE A 175 -12.68 -8.79 6.48
N ASP A 176 -11.49 -8.20 6.31
CA ASP A 176 -10.25 -8.64 6.96
C ASP A 176 -9.30 -7.45 7.16
N SER A 177 -8.90 -7.21 8.41
CA SER A 177 -8.02 -6.09 8.77
C SER A 177 -6.61 -6.19 8.18
N GLU A 178 -6.16 -7.39 7.77
CA GLU A 178 -4.86 -7.58 7.12
C GLU A 178 -4.94 -7.47 5.59
N ARG A 179 -6.13 -7.18 5.03
CA ARG A 179 -6.36 -7.11 3.59
C ARG A 179 -6.68 -5.71 3.13
N SER A 180 -6.34 -5.46 1.87
CA SER A 180 -6.54 -4.17 1.24
C SER A 180 -7.44 -4.28 0.02
N ILE A 181 -8.10 -3.18 -0.29
CA ILE A 181 -8.88 -3.00 -1.50
C ILE A 181 -8.20 -1.89 -2.31
N VAL A 182 -7.93 -2.19 -3.59
CA VAL A 182 -7.51 -1.17 -4.56
C VAL A 182 -8.56 -1.10 -5.66
N SER A 183 -9.16 0.07 -5.83
CA SER A 183 -10.13 0.31 -6.89
C SER A 183 -9.55 1.14 -8.02
N LEU A 184 -9.78 0.68 -9.23
CA LEU A 184 -9.42 1.28 -10.50
C LEU A 184 -10.70 1.63 -11.25
N SER A 185 -11.11 2.89 -11.12
CA SER A 185 -12.41 3.35 -11.61
C SER A 185 -12.26 4.36 -12.74
N ALA A 186 -12.98 4.18 -13.85
CA ALA A 186 -12.87 5.08 -15.00
C ALA A 186 -14.23 5.44 -15.61
N THR A 187 -14.41 6.69 -16.04
CA THR A 187 -15.69 7.18 -16.57
C THR A 187 -16.00 6.68 -17.98
N SER A 188 -14.97 6.35 -18.76
CA SER A 188 -15.10 5.96 -20.17
C SER A 188 -14.03 4.94 -20.60
N GLN A 189 -14.19 4.36 -21.79
CA GLN A 189 -13.17 3.50 -22.41
C GLN A 189 -11.83 4.24 -22.60
N LYS A 190 -11.88 5.54 -22.90
CA LYS A 190 -10.68 6.37 -23.07
C LYS A 190 -10.03 6.69 -21.73
N ALA A 191 -10.82 6.86 -20.67
CA ALA A 191 -10.29 7.00 -19.32
C ALA A 191 -9.60 5.72 -18.82
N PHE A 192 -10.08 4.52 -19.17
CA PHE A 192 -9.33 3.28 -18.90
C PHE A 192 -7.98 3.24 -19.62
N THR A 193 -7.84 3.89 -20.79
CA THR A 193 -6.52 4.04 -21.44
C THR A 193 -5.61 4.95 -20.64
N LEU A 194 -6.11 6.07 -20.11
CA LEU A 194 -5.32 6.93 -19.24
C LEU A 194 -4.80 6.18 -18.01
N LEU A 195 -5.63 5.30 -17.43
CA LEU A 195 -5.27 4.48 -16.28
C LEU A 195 -4.19 3.44 -16.63
N ASP A 196 -4.36 2.74 -17.75
CA ASP A 196 -3.37 1.77 -18.27
C ASP A 196 -2.02 2.44 -18.55
N ASP A 197 -2.03 3.57 -19.26
CA ASP A 197 -0.80 4.33 -19.58
C ASP A 197 -0.10 4.83 -18.31
N ALA A 198 -0.87 5.26 -17.30
CA ALA A 198 -0.32 5.72 -16.03
C ALA A 198 0.33 4.60 -15.21
N LEU A 199 -0.22 3.38 -15.26
CA LEU A 199 0.31 2.22 -14.55
C LEU A 199 1.48 1.54 -15.28
N MET A 200 1.61 1.74 -16.60
CA MET A 200 2.67 1.13 -17.40
C MET A 200 3.85 2.08 -17.68
N SER A 201 3.72 3.38 -17.40
CA SER A 201 4.77 4.38 -17.58
C SER A 201 5.55 4.65 -16.29
N SER A 202 6.86 4.44 -16.29
CA SER A 202 7.72 4.73 -15.14
C SER A 202 7.66 6.19 -14.68
N GLU A 203 7.42 7.14 -15.60
CA GLU A 203 7.28 8.56 -15.26
C GLU A 203 5.95 8.86 -14.54
N ALA A 204 4.87 8.17 -14.92
CA ALA A 204 3.58 8.29 -14.28
C ALA A 204 3.54 7.56 -12.93
N LEU A 205 4.16 6.39 -12.83
CA LEU A 205 4.29 5.61 -11.59
C LEU A 205 4.90 6.44 -10.44
N ALA A 206 5.87 7.31 -10.74
CA ALA A 206 6.50 8.20 -9.75
C ALA A 206 5.53 9.24 -9.14
N GLN A 207 4.38 9.48 -9.76
CA GLN A 207 3.34 10.41 -9.31
C GLN A 207 2.19 9.70 -8.59
N ILE A 208 2.09 8.38 -8.69
CA ILE A 208 1.06 7.58 -8.03
C ILE A 208 1.49 7.31 -6.59
N LYS A 209 0.88 8.00 -5.62
CA LYS A 209 1.24 7.95 -4.19
C LYS A 209 0.00 8.14 -3.31
N GLY A 210 0.15 7.92 -2.01
CA GLY A 210 -0.90 8.24 -1.03
C GLY A 210 -2.07 7.25 -1.09
N SER A 211 -3.27 7.70 -0.70
CA SER A 211 -4.45 6.82 -0.62
C SER A 211 -5.30 6.84 -1.87
N ALA A 212 -5.22 7.91 -2.67
CA ALA A 212 -5.97 8.02 -3.89
C ALA A 212 -5.26 8.89 -4.92
N VAL A 213 -5.58 8.66 -6.20
CA VAL A 213 -5.04 9.40 -7.32
C VAL A 213 -6.14 9.63 -8.34
N VAL A 214 -6.26 10.86 -8.84
CA VAL A 214 -7.15 11.23 -9.94
C VAL A 214 -6.32 11.48 -11.19
N ILE A 215 -6.70 10.85 -12.29
CA ILE A 215 -6.00 10.88 -13.58
C ILE A 215 -6.98 11.45 -14.61
N ASN A 216 -6.56 12.48 -15.33
CA ASN A 216 -7.33 13.07 -16.42
C ASN A 216 -6.38 13.52 -17.55
N SER A 217 -6.92 14.21 -18.55
CA SER A 217 -6.10 14.73 -19.67
C SER A 217 -5.10 15.83 -19.28
N GLN A 218 -5.22 16.42 -18.08
CA GLN A 218 -4.32 17.46 -17.57
C GLN A 218 -3.15 16.88 -16.79
N GLY A 219 -3.26 15.65 -16.29
CA GLY A 219 -2.20 14.96 -15.58
C GLY A 219 -2.71 14.08 -14.44
N ILE A 220 -1.80 13.80 -13.51
CA ILE A 220 -2.02 12.93 -12.35
C ILE A 220 -2.04 13.82 -11.09
N LYS A 221 -3.11 13.73 -10.30
CA LYS A 221 -3.21 14.41 -9.00
C LYS A 221 -3.30 13.40 -7.87
N THR A 222 -2.35 13.49 -6.95
CA THR A 222 -2.23 12.65 -5.76
C THR A 222 -3.05 13.21 -4.60
N ILE A 223 -3.71 12.32 -3.86
CA ILE A 223 -4.44 12.61 -2.63
C ILE A 223 -3.88 11.71 -1.53
N LYS A 224 -3.55 12.33 -0.39
CA LYS A 224 -3.14 11.61 0.82
C LYS A 224 -4.29 11.65 1.82
N THR A 225 -4.61 10.51 2.42
CA THR A 225 -5.52 10.41 3.57
C THR A 225 -4.72 10.57 4.86
N ASP A 226 -5.37 11.01 5.92
CA ASP A 226 -4.78 11.10 7.26
C ASP A 226 -4.78 9.74 7.98
N GLU A 227 -5.70 8.84 7.62
CA GLU A 227 -5.86 7.54 8.30
C GLU A 227 -5.10 6.42 7.58
N GLN A 228 -4.04 5.92 8.21
CA GLN A 228 -3.31 4.73 7.78
C GLN A 228 -3.63 3.54 8.68
N TYR A 229 -3.76 2.36 8.09
CA TYR A 229 -3.79 1.07 8.76
C TYR A 229 -2.47 0.33 8.53
N PHE A 230 -2.19 -0.68 9.33
CA PHE A 230 -0.95 -1.43 9.26
C PHE A 230 -1.22 -2.90 8.97
N VAL A 231 -0.46 -3.45 8.03
CA VAL A 231 -0.54 -4.87 7.65
C VAL A 231 0.75 -5.57 8.01
N GLY A 232 0.61 -6.78 8.56
CA GLY A 232 1.71 -7.65 8.96
C GLY A 232 2.01 -7.61 10.46
N HIS A 233 3.15 -8.17 10.84
CA HIS A 233 3.53 -8.40 12.22
C HIS A 233 4.97 -7.95 12.49
N ILE A 234 5.15 -7.23 13.60
CA ILE A 234 6.44 -6.94 14.22
C ILE A 234 6.37 -7.27 15.71
N PRO A 235 7.49 -7.66 16.34
CA PRO A 235 7.58 -7.86 17.78
C PRO A 235 7.16 -6.61 18.55
N VAL A 236 6.54 -6.79 19.72
CA VAL A 236 5.99 -5.68 20.53
C VAL A 236 7.05 -4.62 20.87
N HIS A 237 8.29 -5.04 21.13
CA HIS A 237 9.38 -4.09 21.41
C HIS A 237 9.70 -3.21 20.19
N THR A 238 9.74 -3.81 18.99
CA THR A 238 9.92 -3.12 17.71
C THR A 238 8.73 -2.22 17.40
N LEU A 239 7.51 -2.66 17.70
CA LEU A 239 6.29 -1.87 17.51
C LEU A 239 6.31 -0.58 18.31
N ILE A 240 6.64 -0.68 19.61
CA ILE A 240 6.75 0.50 20.47
C ILE A 240 7.83 1.43 19.93
N TRP A 241 8.99 0.90 19.55
CA TRP A 241 10.08 1.71 19.03
C TRP A 241 9.73 2.37 17.70
N PHE A 242 9.09 1.64 16.78
CA PHE A 242 8.65 2.12 15.46
C PHE A 242 7.72 3.32 15.59
N HIS A 243 6.60 3.16 16.31
CA HIS A 243 5.61 4.24 16.49
C HIS A 243 6.16 5.43 17.28
N LEU A 244 7.11 5.20 18.19
CA LEU A 244 7.70 6.26 18.99
C LEU A 244 8.82 7.00 18.25
N SER A 245 9.44 6.37 17.25
CA SER A 245 10.53 6.94 16.44
C SER A 245 10.08 8.13 15.59
N ASP A 246 8.81 8.15 15.16
CA ASP A 246 8.19 9.30 14.46
C ASP A 246 7.95 10.51 15.39
N HIS A 247 8.14 10.35 16.70
CA HIS A 247 7.89 11.37 17.71
C HIS A 247 9.13 11.68 18.57
N PRO A 248 10.17 12.32 17.99
CA PRO A 248 11.46 12.54 18.67
C PRO A 248 11.35 13.34 19.97
N PHE A 249 10.38 14.25 20.08
CA PHE A 249 10.14 15.02 21.31
C PHE A 249 9.57 14.16 22.44
N VAL A 250 8.69 13.20 22.12
CA VAL A 250 8.14 12.27 23.11
C VAL A 250 9.26 11.34 23.61
N LEU A 251 10.12 10.86 22.71
CA LEU A 251 11.33 10.11 23.07
C LEU A 251 12.25 10.90 24.00
N ALA A 252 12.51 12.16 23.70
CA ALA A 252 13.35 13.02 24.53
C ALA A 252 12.76 13.19 25.93
N LEU A 253 11.45 13.46 26.03
CA LEU A 253 10.74 13.57 27.30
C LEU A 253 10.82 12.28 28.12
N LEU A 254 10.54 11.13 27.51
CA LEU A 254 10.59 9.81 28.16
C LEU A 254 12.02 9.46 28.61
N SER A 255 13.02 9.85 27.83
CA SER A 255 14.45 9.66 28.17
C SER A 255 14.85 10.49 29.39
N ILE A 256 14.42 11.75 29.46
CA ILE A 256 14.66 12.61 30.64
C ILE A 256 13.95 12.02 31.88
N LEU A 257 12.69 11.60 31.72
CA LEU A 257 11.91 11.04 32.82
C LEU A 257 12.52 9.74 33.35
N THR A 258 12.98 8.85 32.48
CA THR A 258 13.67 7.61 32.87
C THR A 258 15.00 7.89 33.57
N LEU A 259 15.79 8.87 33.11
CA LEU A 259 17.02 9.30 33.80
C LEU A 259 16.74 9.85 35.20
N LEU A 260 15.71 10.68 35.36
CA LEU A 260 15.30 11.20 36.68
C LEU A 260 14.85 10.08 37.61
N LEU A 261 14.09 9.11 37.09
CA LEU A 261 13.58 7.97 37.85
C LEU A 261 14.72 7.04 38.30
N ILE A 262 15.66 6.72 37.42
CA ILE A 262 16.85 5.91 37.75
C ILE A 262 17.70 6.64 38.79
N SER A 263 17.95 7.94 38.61
CA SER A 263 18.69 8.76 39.57
C SER A 263 18.02 8.74 40.95
N PHE A 264 16.69 8.88 41.01
CA PHE A 264 15.92 8.83 42.25
C PHE A 264 16.00 7.46 42.94
N ILE A 265 15.89 6.35 42.18
CA ILE A 265 16.00 4.99 42.72
C ILE A 265 17.40 4.76 43.30
N ILE A 266 18.46 5.12 42.57
CA ILE A 266 19.85 4.99 43.03
C ILE A 266 20.07 5.82 44.30
N TRP A 267 19.60 7.06 44.31
CA TRP A 267 19.69 7.92 45.49
C TRP A 267 19.01 7.31 46.72
N ARG A 268 17.79 6.76 46.55
CA ARG A 268 17.06 6.09 47.64
C ARG A 268 17.77 4.82 48.13
N LEU A 269 18.33 4.01 47.23
CA LEU A 269 19.09 2.81 47.58
C LEU A 269 20.37 3.15 48.35
N LEU A 270 21.11 4.17 47.91
CA LEU A 270 22.33 4.63 48.58
C LEU A 270 22.02 5.19 49.98
N GLN A 271 20.92 5.95 50.14
CA GLN A 271 20.48 6.40 51.46
C GLN A 271 20.15 5.23 52.38
N ALA A 272 19.37 4.25 51.91
CA ALA A 272 19.02 3.08 52.72
C ALA A 272 20.25 2.28 53.19
N LEU A 273 21.25 2.11 52.32
CA LEU A 273 22.52 1.46 52.68
C LEU A 273 23.32 2.26 53.70
N THR A 274 23.31 3.59 53.61
CA THR A 274 24.00 4.48 54.56
C THR A 274 23.35 4.40 55.95
N TYR A 275 22.02 4.42 56.03
CA TYR A 275 21.28 4.22 57.28
C TYR A 275 21.58 2.86 57.91
N LYS A 276 21.67 1.79 57.11
CA LYS A 276 22.01 0.45 57.62
C LYS A 276 23.43 0.38 58.20
N ARG A 277 24.42 1.01 57.55
CA ARG A 277 25.80 1.06 58.07
C ARG A 277 25.91 1.84 59.37
N LEU A 278 25.20 2.97 59.48
CA LEU A 278 25.19 3.76 60.71
C LEU A 278 24.51 3.01 61.87
N ALA A 279 23.52 2.16 61.60
CA ALA A 279 22.86 1.34 62.61
C ALA A 279 23.67 0.10 63.06
N GLU A 280 24.57 -0.43 62.22
CA GLU A 280 25.48 -1.53 62.57
C GLU A 280 26.76 -1.06 63.28
N GLY A 281 27.16 0.21 63.09
CA GLY A 281 28.35 0.80 63.73
C GLY A 281 28.15 1.29 65.17
N ASP A 282 26.92 1.21 65.71
CA ASP A 282 26.55 1.69 67.06
C ASP A 282 26.26 0.51 68.02
N LYS A 283 26.88 -0.66 67.77
CA LYS A 283 26.90 -1.83 68.66
C LYS A 283 28.31 -2.17 69.12
#